data_AF-A0A316PDX7-F1
#
_entry.id   AF-A0A316PDX7-F1
#
_cell.length_a   1.000
_cell.length_b   1.000
_cell.length_c   1.000
_cell.angle_alpha   90.00
_cell.angle_beta   90.00
_cell.angle_gamma   90.00
#
_symmetry.space_group_name_H-M   'P 1'
#
loop_
_entity.id
_entity.type
_entity.pdbx_description
1 polymer ?
#
loop_
_entity_poly.entity_id
_entity_poly.type
_entity_poly.pdbx_seq_one_letter_code
_entity_poly.pdbx_strand_id
1 'polypeptide(L)'
;MTLRQLLSLVRAHLLLIIVIPICFALASWAIVSVVPKDYVVQSTVLIPVSEQMAAADRNMTAGLTRVANGSVAHAALISRHPDIDVDELVIEATKPDESDVIVIDVTGASREDASVIANELASYICDYALNTLDKEGVEIISYASPDTSSASPSPLKYAVEFAVLGLLVAIVVIIIRAQKRSDTV
;
A
#
# COMPACT_ATOMS: atom_id res chain seq x y z
N MET A 1 -24.69 -31.47 -10.76
CA MET A 1 -23.59 -31.65 -11.74
C MET A 1 -22.49 -32.47 -11.10
N THR A 2 -21.90 -33.45 -11.81
CA THR A 2 -20.82 -34.29 -11.24
C THR A 2 -19.45 -33.65 -11.50
N LEU A 3 -18.51 -33.77 -10.55
CA LEU A 3 -17.12 -33.27 -10.67
C LEU A 3 -16.42 -33.72 -11.97
N ARG A 4 -16.77 -34.90 -12.48
CA ARG A 4 -16.24 -35.45 -13.73
C ARG A 4 -16.71 -34.68 -14.98
N GLN A 5 -17.94 -34.16 -14.98
CA GLN A 5 -18.44 -33.31 -16.07
C GLN A 5 -17.79 -31.91 -16.05
N LEU A 6 -17.45 -31.41 -14.86
CA LEU A 6 -16.70 -30.16 -14.71
C LEU A 6 -15.27 -30.33 -15.27
N LEU A 7 -14.61 -31.43 -14.95
CA LEU A 7 -13.24 -31.71 -15.40
C LEU A 7 -13.16 -31.94 -16.92
N SER A 8 -14.16 -32.59 -17.53
CA SER A 8 -14.21 -32.75 -18.99
C SER A 8 -14.50 -31.44 -19.72
N LEU A 9 -15.33 -30.56 -19.12
CA LEU A 9 -15.64 -29.23 -19.66
C LEU A 9 -14.43 -28.28 -19.57
N VAL A 10 -13.69 -28.30 -18.46
CA VAL A 10 -12.43 -27.56 -18.30
C VAL A 10 -11.40 -28.01 -19.33
N ARG A 11 -11.29 -29.32 -19.59
CA ARG A 11 -10.34 -29.85 -20.58
C ARG A 11 -10.71 -29.48 -22.02
N ALA A 12 -12.00 -29.39 -22.34
CA ALA A 12 -12.48 -28.99 -23.67
C ALA A 12 -12.36 -27.47 -23.92
N HIS A 13 -12.39 -26.65 -22.88
CA HIS A 13 -12.30 -25.19 -22.96
C HIS A 13 -11.03 -24.62 -22.29
N LEU A 14 -9.99 -25.44 -22.16
CA LEU A 14 -8.72 -25.10 -21.51
C LEU A 14 -8.03 -23.92 -22.21
N LEU A 15 -8.17 -23.82 -23.55
CA LEU A 15 -7.69 -22.68 -24.33
C LEU A 15 -8.40 -21.37 -23.94
N LEU A 16 -9.71 -21.40 -23.66
CA LEU A 16 -10.46 -20.22 -23.20
C LEU A 16 -10.08 -19.78 -21.78
N ILE A 17 -9.83 -20.76 -20.90
CA ILE A 17 -9.33 -20.54 -19.53
C ILE A 17 -7.95 -19.88 -19.52
N ILE A 18 -7.11 -20.13 -20.53
CA ILE A 18 -5.77 -19.54 -20.62
C ILE A 18 -5.80 -18.19 -21.35
N VAL A 19 -6.51 -18.09 -22.47
CA VAL A 19 -6.47 -16.89 -23.32
C VAL A 19 -7.13 -15.67 -22.65
N ILE A 20 -8.28 -15.83 -22.00
CA ILE A 20 -8.99 -14.71 -21.36
C ILE A 20 -8.16 -14.02 -20.25
N PRO A 21 -7.60 -14.74 -19.25
CA PRO A 21 -6.77 -14.10 -18.23
C PRO A 21 -5.48 -13.50 -18.79
N ILE A 22 -4.88 -14.10 -19.82
CA ILE A 22 -3.70 -13.51 -20.49
C ILE A 22 -4.08 -12.19 -21.17
N CYS A 23 -5.22 -12.11 -21.87
CA CYS A 23 -5.66 -10.85 -22.47
C CYS A 23 -5.93 -9.76 -21.43
N PHE A 24 -6.55 -10.11 -20.29
CA PHE A 24 -6.77 -9.17 -19.19
C PHE A 24 -5.45 -8.70 -18.57
N ALA A 25 -4.51 -9.61 -18.34
CA ALA A 25 -3.18 -9.29 -17.82
C ALA A 25 -2.39 -8.35 -18.76
N LEU A 26 -2.45 -8.61 -20.07
CA LEU A 26 -1.80 -7.76 -21.07
C LEU A 26 -2.45 -6.38 -21.16
N ALA A 27 -3.79 -6.31 -21.10
CA ALA A 27 -4.51 -5.04 -21.11
C ALA A 27 -4.18 -4.21 -19.86
N SER A 28 -4.19 -4.81 -18.67
CA SER A 28 -3.82 -4.12 -17.43
C SER A 28 -2.36 -3.67 -17.45
N TRP A 29 -1.45 -4.51 -17.96
CA TRP A 29 -0.03 -4.16 -18.08
C TRP A 29 0.20 -2.97 -19.01
N ALA A 30 -0.50 -2.92 -20.15
CA ALA A 30 -0.43 -1.81 -21.09
C ALA A 30 -1.00 -0.51 -20.50
N ILE A 31 -2.12 -0.58 -19.77
CA ILE A 31 -2.73 0.59 -19.13
C ILE A 31 -1.82 1.12 -18.01
N VAL A 32 -1.36 0.26 -17.10
CA VAL A 32 -0.55 0.66 -15.93
C VAL A 32 0.82 1.20 -16.34
N SER A 33 1.34 0.80 -17.50
CA SER A 33 2.62 1.31 -18.01
C SER A 33 2.57 2.77 -18.49
N VAL A 34 1.38 3.31 -18.73
CA VAL A 34 1.16 4.72 -19.16
C VAL A 34 0.81 5.63 -17.97
N VAL A 35 0.44 5.05 -16.82
CA VAL A 35 0.13 5.81 -15.60
C VAL A 35 1.44 6.33 -14.99
N PRO A 36 1.49 7.61 -14.55
CA PRO A 36 2.65 8.14 -13.84
C PRO A 36 2.95 7.28 -12.61
N LYS A 37 4.24 7.07 -12.34
CA LYS A 37 4.71 6.25 -11.23
C LYS A 37 4.85 7.13 -10.01
N ASP A 38 4.13 6.78 -8.95
CA ASP A 38 4.35 7.33 -7.63
C ASP A 38 5.36 6.46 -6.89
N TYR A 39 6.28 7.10 -6.18
CA TYR A 39 7.30 6.42 -5.40
C TYR A 39 6.93 6.53 -3.92
N VAL A 40 6.76 5.36 -3.28
CA VAL A 40 6.53 5.24 -1.84
C VAL A 40 7.88 5.06 -1.16
N VAL A 41 8.23 5.97 -0.25
CA VAL A 41 9.41 5.85 0.62
C VAL A 41 8.94 5.72 2.07
N GLN A 42 9.53 4.76 2.79
CA GLN A 42 9.11 4.36 4.13
C GLN A 42 10.18 4.72 5.16
N SER A 43 9.80 5.41 6.25
CA SER A 43 10.60 5.64 7.45
C SER A 43 9.90 5.01 8.67
N THR A 44 10.67 4.50 9.62
CA THR A 44 10.15 3.74 10.76
C THR A 44 10.71 4.30 12.06
N VAL A 45 9.81 4.73 12.96
CA VAL A 45 10.14 5.29 14.27
C VAL A 45 9.66 4.34 15.37
N LEU A 46 10.53 4.00 16.33
CA LEU A 46 10.15 3.17 17.48
C LEU A 46 9.95 4.03 18.71
N ILE A 47 8.84 3.79 19.39
CA ILE A 47 8.47 4.45 20.64
C ILE A 47 8.40 3.36 21.71
N PRO A 48 9.39 3.20 22.59
CA PRO A 48 9.34 2.17 23.61
C PRO A 48 8.13 2.39 24.54
N VAL A 49 7.37 1.32 24.75
CA VAL A 49 6.24 1.29 25.69
C VAL A 49 6.69 0.66 26.99
N SER A 50 6.47 1.37 28.10
CA SER A 50 6.79 0.84 29.42
C SER A 50 5.69 -0.13 29.87
N GLU A 51 6.05 -1.34 30.33
CA GLU A 51 5.07 -2.39 30.69
C GLU A 51 4.09 -1.96 31.79
N GLN A 52 4.46 -0.99 32.63
CA GLN A 52 3.61 -0.46 33.70
C GLN A 52 2.53 0.52 33.21
N MET A 53 2.65 1.10 32.01
CA MET A 53 1.69 2.06 31.44
C MET A 53 1.19 1.70 30.04
N ALA A 54 1.24 0.41 29.68
CA ALA A 54 0.97 -0.07 28.32
C ALA A 54 -0.37 0.41 27.71
N ALA A 55 -1.46 0.55 28.48
CA ALA A 55 -2.74 1.02 27.94
C ALA A 55 -2.76 2.54 27.66
N ALA A 56 -2.14 3.33 28.54
CA ALA A 56 -2.02 4.79 28.36
C ALA A 56 -1.04 5.10 27.22
N ASP A 57 0.11 4.41 27.20
CA ASP A 57 1.13 4.52 26.16
C ASP A 57 0.60 4.11 24.78
N ARG A 58 -0.19 3.03 24.68
CA ARG A 58 -0.81 2.62 23.40
C ARG A 58 -1.78 3.66 22.85
N ASN A 59 -2.58 4.27 23.72
CA ASN A 59 -3.52 5.34 23.34
C ASN A 59 -2.75 6.61 22.92
N MET A 60 -1.59 6.84 23.54
CA MET A 60 -0.70 7.96 23.21
C MET A 60 0.03 7.77 21.88
N THR A 61 0.49 6.56 21.54
CA THR A 61 1.02 6.26 20.20
C THR A 61 -0.04 6.52 19.12
N ALA A 62 -1.29 6.14 19.36
CA ALA A 62 -2.38 6.42 18.43
C ALA A 62 -2.66 7.94 18.30
N GLY A 63 -2.48 8.69 19.39
CA GLY A 63 -2.48 10.15 19.38
C GLY A 63 -1.36 10.74 18.52
N LEU A 64 -0.14 10.22 18.62
CA LEU A 64 1.01 10.62 17.80
C LEU A 64 0.79 10.33 16.32
N THR A 65 0.23 9.18 15.97
CA THR A 65 -0.17 8.86 14.60
C THR A 65 -1.19 9.88 14.07
N ARG A 66 -2.14 10.32 14.90
CA ARG A 66 -3.12 11.35 14.53
C ARG A 66 -2.50 12.75 14.38
N VAL A 67 -1.48 13.08 15.16
CA VAL A 67 -0.73 14.34 15.01
C VAL A 67 0.11 14.32 13.74
N ALA A 68 0.77 13.20 13.46
CA ALA A 68 1.55 12.96 12.25
C ALA A 68 0.72 13.08 10.97
N ASN A 69 -0.49 12.52 10.97
CA ASN A 69 -1.46 12.66 9.87
C ASN A 69 -2.28 13.96 9.93
N GLY A 70 -2.01 14.81 10.93
CA GLY A 70 -2.77 16.02 11.18
C GLY A 70 -2.24 17.22 10.40
N SER A 71 -3.10 18.21 10.20
CA SER A 71 -2.75 19.46 9.51
C SER A 71 -1.63 20.25 10.20
N VAL A 72 -1.36 20.02 11.48
CA VAL A 72 -0.29 20.68 12.23
C VAL A 72 1.08 20.18 11.78
N ALA A 73 1.26 18.86 11.63
CA ALA A 73 2.50 18.30 11.10
C ALA A 73 2.69 18.70 9.64
N HIS A 74 1.60 18.64 8.84
CA HIS A 74 1.62 19.06 7.43
C HIS A 74 2.05 20.53 7.27
N ALA A 75 1.49 21.45 8.07
CA ALA A 75 1.87 22.85 8.06
C ALA A 75 3.32 23.09 8.50
N ALA A 76 3.83 22.29 9.45
CA ALA A 76 5.22 22.35 9.89
C ALA A 76 6.18 21.92 8.77
N LEU A 77 5.83 20.88 8.01
CA LEU A 77 6.59 20.39 6.86
C LEU A 77 6.63 21.45 5.74
N ILE A 78 5.48 22.02 5.36
CA ILE A 78 5.41 23.10 4.35
C ILE A 78 6.26 24.30 4.75
N SER A 79 6.21 24.69 6.03
CA SER A 79 6.97 25.85 6.53
C SER A 79 8.48 25.62 6.51
N ARG A 80 8.92 24.37 6.69
CA ARG A 80 10.34 23.99 6.77
C ARG A 80 10.93 23.64 5.41
N HIS A 81 10.11 23.17 4.47
CA HIS A 81 10.50 22.80 3.11
C HIS A 81 9.62 23.52 2.08
N PRO A 82 9.76 24.85 1.91
CA PRO A 82 8.95 25.60 0.95
C PRO A 82 9.28 25.24 -0.51
N ASP A 83 10.43 24.62 -0.75
CA ASP A 83 10.89 24.19 -2.08
C ASP A 83 10.26 22.85 -2.52
N ILE A 84 9.58 22.15 -1.60
CA ILE A 84 8.91 20.86 -1.86
C ILE A 84 7.41 21.08 -1.78
N ASP A 85 6.67 20.69 -2.82
CA ASP A 85 5.21 20.72 -2.80
C ASP A 85 4.67 19.55 -1.96
N VAL A 86 4.53 19.79 -0.66
CA VAL A 86 4.04 18.79 0.31
C VAL A 86 2.58 18.43 0.04
N ASP A 87 1.80 19.27 -0.65
CA ASP A 87 0.40 18.99 -0.97
C ASP A 87 0.26 17.97 -2.11
N GLU A 88 1.27 17.83 -2.96
CA GLU A 88 1.37 16.76 -3.96
C GLU A 88 1.83 15.42 -3.35
N LEU A 89 2.27 15.40 -2.10
CA LEU A 89 2.71 14.20 -1.40
C LEU A 89 1.56 13.58 -0.60
N VAL A 90 1.40 12.26 -0.72
CA VAL A 90 0.50 11.50 0.16
C VAL A 90 1.31 11.00 1.35
N ILE A 91 1.03 11.54 2.53
CA ILE A 91 1.70 11.21 3.78
C ILE A 91 0.76 10.36 4.63
N GLU A 92 1.21 9.18 5.04
CA GLU A 92 0.47 8.27 5.90
C GLU A 92 1.38 7.74 7.02
N ALA A 93 1.12 8.17 8.24
CA ALA A 93 1.64 7.55 9.44
C ALA A 93 0.67 6.46 9.91
N THR A 94 1.17 5.22 10.03
CA THR A 94 0.40 4.08 10.49
C THR A 94 1.08 3.44 11.69
N LYS A 95 0.28 3.02 12.67
CA LYS A 95 0.72 2.17 13.77
C LYS A 95 0.25 0.74 13.49
N PRO A 96 1.15 -0.24 13.26
CA PRO A 96 0.75 -1.64 13.16
C PRO A 96 0.12 -2.12 14.47
N ASP A 97 -0.90 -2.98 14.37
CA ASP A 97 -1.60 -3.52 15.53
C ASP A 97 -0.62 -4.23 16.48
N GLU A 98 -0.75 -3.93 17.78
CA GLU A 98 0.13 -4.43 18.84
C GLU A 98 1.62 -4.08 18.70
N SER A 99 1.96 -3.10 17.85
CA SER A 99 3.34 -2.63 17.68
C SER A 99 3.59 -1.29 18.37
N ASP A 100 4.82 -1.13 18.87
CA ASP A 100 5.34 0.11 19.47
C ASP A 100 6.02 1.01 18.44
N VAL A 101 5.75 0.73 17.16
CA VAL A 101 6.39 1.35 16.01
C VAL A 101 5.36 2.21 15.28
N ILE A 102 5.78 3.40 14.88
CA ILE A 102 5.08 4.23 13.90
C ILE A 102 5.83 4.10 12.58
N VAL A 103 5.11 3.63 11.57
CA VAL A 103 5.57 3.57 10.20
C VAL A 103 5.07 4.83 9.49
N ILE A 104 5.95 5.51 8.78
CA ILE A 104 5.67 6.73 8.03
C ILE A 104 5.92 6.41 6.56
N ASP A 105 4.85 6.36 5.79
CA ASP A 105 4.89 6.17 4.35
C ASP A 105 4.61 7.50 3.66
N VAL A 106 5.56 7.96 2.83
CA VAL A 106 5.40 9.17 2.01
C VAL A 106 5.45 8.76 0.55
N THR A 107 4.41 9.12 -0.19
CA THR A 107 4.26 8.81 -1.61
C THR A 107 4.31 10.08 -2.43
N GLY A 108 5.17 10.12 -3.44
CA GLY A 108 5.31 11.29 -4.31
C GLY A 108 5.97 10.98 -5.66
N ALA A 109 5.98 11.98 -6.55
CA ALA A 109 6.59 11.85 -7.88
C ALA A 109 8.14 11.76 -7.83
N SER A 110 8.75 12.28 -6.75
CA SER A 110 10.19 12.35 -6.52
C SER A 110 10.57 11.52 -5.29
N ARG A 111 11.52 10.59 -5.44
CA ARG A 111 11.99 9.74 -4.34
C ARG A 111 12.79 10.54 -3.34
N GLU A 112 13.58 11.48 -3.83
CA GLU A 112 14.42 12.35 -3.05
C GLU A 112 13.54 13.21 -2.13
N ASP A 113 12.55 13.89 -2.70
CA ASP A 113 11.66 14.76 -1.93
C ASP A 113 10.81 13.97 -0.93
N ALA A 114 10.26 12.82 -1.34
CA ALA A 114 9.53 11.94 -0.46
C ALA A 114 10.40 11.41 0.71
N SER A 115 11.67 11.09 0.45
CA SER A 115 12.59 10.64 1.50
C SER A 115 12.95 11.74 2.50
N VAL A 116 13.12 12.97 2.03
CA VAL A 116 13.39 14.14 2.89
C VAL A 116 12.19 14.39 3.79
N ILE A 117 10.98 14.43 3.23
CA ILE A 117 9.76 14.67 3.99
C ILE A 117 9.46 13.54 4.99
N ALA A 118 9.68 12.28 4.62
CA ALA A 118 9.51 11.14 5.52
C ALA A 118 10.45 11.23 6.73
N ASN A 119 11.72 11.55 6.50
CA ASN A 119 12.72 11.71 7.55
C ASN A 119 12.43 12.92 8.44
N GLU A 120 12.02 14.05 7.85
CA GLU A 120 11.66 15.25 8.61
C GLU A 120 10.43 15.00 9.50
N LEU A 121 9.42 14.29 8.99
CA LEU A 121 8.25 13.90 9.77
C LEU A 121 8.63 12.94 10.91
N ALA A 122 9.54 12.00 10.67
CA ALA A 122 10.08 11.12 11.71
C ALA A 122 10.75 11.91 12.84
N SER A 123 11.60 12.89 12.49
CA SER A 123 12.24 13.80 13.44
C SER A 123 11.22 14.65 14.19
N TYR A 124 10.22 15.22 13.50
CA TYR A 124 9.16 16.01 14.12
C TYR A 124 8.35 15.21 15.15
N ILE A 125 8.02 13.96 14.84
CA ILE A 125 7.29 13.07 15.77
C ILE A 125 8.16 12.71 16.97
N CYS A 126 9.46 12.44 16.74
CA CYS A 126 10.41 12.17 17.81
C CYS A 126 10.53 13.36 18.77
N ASP A 127 10.74 14.56 18.23
CA ASP A 127 10.82 15.80 19.00
C ASP A 127 9.51 16.11 19.73
N TYR A 128 8.37 15.89 19.09
CA TYR A 128 7.07 16.09 19.73
C TYR A 128 6.84 15.10 20.88
N ALA A 129 7.26 13.84 20.72
CA ALA A 129 7.18 12.82 21.76
C ALA A 129 8.13 13.11 22.94
N LEU A 130 9.36 13.57 22.67
CA LEU A 130 10.32 13.93 23.72
C LEU A 130 9.89 15.20 24.47
N ASN A 131 9.55 16.28 23.76
CA ASN A 131 9.35 17.59 24.37
C ASN A 131 7.94 17.82 24.92
N THR A 132 6.92 17.18 24.32
CA THR A 132 5.51 17.42 24.70
C THR A 132 4.96 16.29 25.58
N LEU A 133 5.50 15.08 25.43
CA LEU A 133 5.00 13.88 26.11
C LEU A 133 6.00 13.28 27.11
N ASP A 134 7.18 13.89 27.29
CA ASP A 134 8.23 13.52 28.26
C ASP A 134 8.60 12.02 28.20
N LYS A 135 8.60 11.47 26.98
CA LYS A 135 8.86 10.06 26.71
C LYS A 135 10.35 9.82 26.48
N GLU A 136 11.03 9.31 27.49
CA GLU A 136 12.42 8.86 27.34
C GLU A 136 12.52 7.63 26.42
N GLY A 137 13.48 7.64 25.48
CA GLY A 137 13.84 6.48 24.65
C GLY A 137 13.19 6.38 23.27
N VAL A 138 12.49 7.42 22.78
CA VAL A 138 12.01 7.45 21.39
C VAL A 138 13.20 7.54 20.44
N GLU A 139 13.32 6.59 19.51
CA GLU A 139 14.43 6.53 18.57
C GLU A 139 13.92 6.21 17.15
N ILE A 140 14.52 6.85 16.16
CA ILE A 140 14.29 6.56 14.76
C ILE A 140 15.10 5.30 14.42
N ILE A 141 14.43 4.17 14.21
CA ILE A 141 15.09 2.90 13.88
C ILE A 141 15.48 2.83 12.41
N SER A 142 14.71 3.49 11.53
CA SER A 142 14.96 3.46 10.11
C SER A 142 14.65 4.79 9.44
N TYR A 143 15.67 5.37 8.83
CA TYR A 143 15.52 6.51 7.92
C TYR A 143 15.07 6.04 6.54
N ALA A 144 14.16 6.81 5.94
CA ALA A 144 13.77 6.68 4.55
C ALA A 144 14.98 6.92 3.65
N SER A 145 15.26 5.97 2.75
CA SER A 145 16.27 6.10 1.70
C SER A 145 15.61 6.10 0.31
N PRO A 146 16.03 6.98 -0.61
CA PRO A 146 15.51 6.98 -1.98
C PRO A 146 15.78 5.65 -2.71
N ASP A 147 16.80 4.88 -2.29
CA ASP A 147 17.16 3.59 -2.89
C ASP A 147 16.18 2.46 -2.56
N THR A 148 15.45 2.56 -1.44
CA THR A 148 14.50 1.53 -0.99
C THR A 148 13.05 1.83 -1.38
N SER A 149 12.82 2.85 -2.22
CA SER A 149 11.49 3.26 -2.64
C SER A 149 10.75 2.15 -3.41
N SER A 150 9.50 1.90 -3.06
CA SER A 150 8.62 1.01 -3.83
C SER A 150 7.79 1.84 -4.80
N ALA A 151 7.89 1.55 -6.10
CA ALA A 151 7.08 2.25 -7.10
C ALA A 151 5.66 1.66 -7.17
N SER A 152 4.65 2.50 -7.00
CA SER A 152 3.23 2.20 -7.21
C SER A 152 2.67 3.12 -8.30
N PRO A 153 1.88 2.63 -9.26
CA PRO A 153 1.43 1.26 -9.42
C PRO A 153 2.52 0.33 -9.97
N SER A 154 2.66 -0.85 -9.37
CA SER A 154 3.57 -1.88 -9.88
C SER A 154 2.87 -2.70 -10.97
N PRO A 155 3.32 -2.64 -12.23
CA PRO A 155 2.62 -3.27 -13.36
C PRO A 155 2.51 -4.79 -13.21
N LEU A 156 3.42 -5.42 -12.47
CA LEU A 156 3.38 -6.84 -12.19
C LEU A 156 2.27 -7.24 -11.19
N LYS A 157 2.07 -6.48 -10.09
CA LYS A 157 1.01 -6.79 -9.11
C LYS A 157 -0.37 -6.67 -9.75
N TYR A 158 -0.60 -5.55 -10.45
CA TYR A 158 -1.85 -5.32 -11.17
C TYR A 158 -2.08 -6.36 -12.28
N ALA A 159 -1.04 -6.76 -13.03
CA ALA A 159 -1.20 -7.82 -14.03
C ALA A 159 -1.65 -9.15 -13.43
N VAL A 160 -1.15 -9.50 -12.24
CA VAL A 160 -1.58 -10.72 -11.52
C VAL A 160 -3.02 -10.59 -11.03
N GLU A 161 -3.40 -9.48 -10.40
CA GLU A 161 -4.76 -9.26 -9.91
C GLU A 161 -5.80 -9.31 -11.05
N PHE A 162 -5.51 -8.65 -12.18
CA PHE A 162 -6.38 -8.68 -13.35
C PHE A 162 -6.37 -10.04 -14.07
N ALA A 163 -5.28 -10.80 -14.00
CA ALA A 163 -5.28 -12.19 -14.46
C ALA A 163 -6.24 -13.06 -13.63
N VAL A 164 -6.28 -12.87 -12.31
CA VAL A 164 -7.23 -13.59 -11.43
C VAL A 164 -8.67 -13.20 -11.74
N LEU A 165 -8.96 -11.91 -11.96
CA LEU A 165 -10.28 -11.45 -12.41
C LEU A 165 -10.64 -12.05 -13.78
N GLY A 166 -9.71 -12.07 -14.73
CA GLY A 166 -9.91 -12.67 -16.04
C GLY A 166 -10.20 -14.17 -15.97
N LEU A 167 -9.61 -14.89 -15.02
CA LEU A 167 -9.91 -16.31 -14.78
C LEU A 167 -11.36 -16.50 -14.31
N LEU A 168 -11.85 -15.66 -13.40
CA LEU A 168 -13.25 -15.69 -12.96
C LEU A 168 -14.22 -15.44 -14.12
N VAL A 169 -13.92 -14.45 -14.96
CA VAL A 169 -14.71 -14.16 -16.17
C VAL A 169 -14.70 -15.36 -17.13
N ALA A 170 -13.55 -16.01 -17.33
CA ALA A 170 -13.45 -17.19 -18.19
C ALA A 170 -14.34 -18.34 -17.70
N ILE A 171 -14.41 -18.57 -16.40
CA ILE A 171 -15.29 -19.59 -15.80
C ILE A 171 -16.76 -19.27 -16.08
N VAL A 172 -17.19 -18.02 -15.88
CA VAL A 172 -18.56 -17.59 -16.18
C VAL A 172 -18.91 -17.79 -17.66
N VAL A 173 -18.02 -17.41 -18.58
CA VAL A 173 -18.20 -17.58 -20.03
C VAL A 173 -18.38 -19.06 -20.39
N ILE A 174 -17.62 -19.95 -19.75
CA ILE A 174 -17.72 -21.40 -19.99
C ILE A 174 -19.05 -21.95 -19.48
N ILE A 175 -19.51 -21.51 -18.31
CA ILE A 175 -20.81 -21.92 -17.75
C ILE A 175 -21.95 -21.50 -18.69
N ILE A 176 -21.96 -20.25 -19.16
CA ILE A 176 -22.99 -19.76 -20.09
C ILE A 176 -22.97 -20.55 -21.40
N ARG A 177 -21.77 -20.82 -21.95
CA ARG A 177 -21.65 -21.64 -23.17
C ARG A 177 -22.12 -23.08 -22.96
N ALA A 178 -21.86 -23.65 -21.78
CA ALA A 178 -22.28 -25.00 -21.45
C ALA A 178 -23.81 -25.11 -21.32
N GLN A 179 -24.45 -24.13 -20.68
CA GLN A 179 -25.93 -24.05 -20.59
C GLN A 179 -26.58 -23.88 -21.97
N LYS A 180 -26.05 -22.96 -22.79
CA LYS A 180 -26.59 -22.74 -24.13
C LYS A 180 -26.52 -23.99 -25.02
N ARG A 181 -25.55 -24.87 -24.80
CA ARG A 181 -25.38 -26.12 -25.56
C ARG A 181 -26.32 -27.24 -25.09
N SER A 182 -26.82 -27.20 -23.86
CA SER A 182 -27.83 -28.17 -23.37
C SER A 182 -29.24 -27.87 -23.88
N ASP A 183 -29.54 -26.61 -24.21
CA ASP A 183 -30.88 -26.21 -24.68
C ASP A 183 -31.10 -26.46 -26.18
N THR A 184 -30.04 -26.84 -26.91
CA THR A 184 -30.06 -27.10 -28.36
C THR A 184 -30.09 -28.59 -28.73
N VAL A 185 -30.36 -29.49 -27.78
CA VAL A 185 -30.50 -30.95 -28.00
C VAL A 185 -31.92 -31.39 -27.71
#